data_AF-A0A9E2MKT4-F1
#
_entry.id   AF-A0A9E2MKT4-F1
#
_cell.length_a   1.000
_cell.length_b   1.000
_cell.length_c   1.000
_cell.angle_alpha   90.00
_cell.angle_beta   90.00
_cell.angle_gamma   90.00
#
_symmetry.space_group_name_H-M   'P 1'
#
loop_
_entity.id
_entity.type
_entity.pdbx_description
1 polymer ?
#
loop_
_entity_poly.entity_id
_entity_poly.type
_entity_poly.pdbx_seq_one_letter_code
_entity_poly.pdbx_strand_id
1 'polypeptide(L)'
;MKEKYIEKLNGLWHKKMSRREFIKKTVSAGITAGASIYLLDVATRYNAYAAIGEKRGMHEALFYEKMGDGSVRCLLCPNECMLSNGARGFCRVREPVNGKLYTLVYELICSAHIDPIEKKPLFHVLPGSKSFSIATAGCNSRCKFCQNWTISQRSPEETVNQVLTNNNLTVTAK
;
A
#
# COMPACT_ATOMS: atom_id res chain seq x y z
N MET A 1 -54.22 -3.67 -8.59
CA MET A 1 -52.78 -4.04 -8.67
C MET A 1 -52.00 -3.79 -7.38
N LYS A 2 -52.24 -2.69 -6.64
CA LYS A 2 -51.55 -2.40 -5.36
C LYS A 2 -51.83 -3.42 -4.26
N GLU A 3 -53.06 -3.93 -4.12
CA GLU A 3 -53.44 -4.87 -3.05
C GLU A 3 -52.73 -6.22 -3.15
N LYS A 4 -52.66 -6.83 -4.34
CA LYS A 4 -51.89 -8.07 -4.58
C LYS A 4 -50.39 -7.91 -4.26
N TYR A 5 -49.84 -6.71 -4.44
CA TYR A 5 -48.43 -6.43 -4.13
C TYR A 5 -48.21 -6.30 -2.62
N ILE A 6 -49.16 -5.67 -1.92
CA ILE A 6 -49.16 -5.52 -0.45
C ILE A 6 -49.35 -6.89 0.24
N GLU A 7 -50.25 -7.75 -0.24
CA GLU A 7 -50.39 -9.11 0.29
C GLU A 7 -49.13 -9.96 0.11
N LYS A 8 -48.48 -9.85 -1.07
CA LYS A 8 -47.25 -10.58 -1.37
C LYS A 8 -46.08 -10.09 -0.49
N LEU A 9 -46.03 -8.80 -0.19
CA LEU A 9 -45.09 -8.22 0.78
C LEU A 9 -45.40 -8.69 2.20
N ASN A 10 -46.66 -8.66 2.65
CA ASN A 10 -47.03 -9.11 3.99
C ASN A 10 -46.71 -10.59 4.24
N GLY A 11 -46.88 -11.46 3.23
CA GLY A 11 -46.50 -12.88 3.32
C GLY A 11 -44.98 -13.14 3.39
N LEU A 12 -44.16 -12.21 2.91
CA LEU A 12 -42.70 -12.29 2.97
C LEU A 12 -42.16 -11.92 4.37
N TRP A 13 -42.77 -10.96 5.05
CA TRP A 13 -42.32 -10.44 6.35
C TRP A 13 -42.90 -11.21 7.56
N HIS A 14 -44.05 -11.88 7.41
CA HIS A 14 -44.69 -12.64 8.50
C HIS A 14 -44.40 -14.15 8.50
N LYS A 15 -43.40 -14.60 7.73
CA LYS A 15 -43.02 -16.02 7.71
C LYS A 15 -42.37 -16.39 9.06
N LYS A 16 -43.07 -17.21 9.88
CA LYS A 16 -42.52 -17.75 11.14
C LYS A 16 -41.19 -18.45 10.86
N MET A 17 -40.09 -17.87 11.34
CA MET A 17 -38.75 -18.46 11.27
C MET A 17 -38.38 -19.11 12.59
N SER A 18 -37.78 -20.30 12.52
CA SER A 18 -37.20 -20.95 13.69
C SER A 18 -35.90 -20.25 14.13
N ARG A 19 -35.51 -20.39 15.41
CA ARG A 19 -34.21 -19.90 15.93
C ARG A 19 -33.02 -20.38 15.09
N ARG A 20 -33.06 -21.63 14.63
CA ARG A 20 -32.01 -22.23 13.79
C ARG A 20 -31.93 -21.57 12.41
N GLU A 21 -33.07 -21.26 11.79
CA GLU A 21 -33.11 -20.56 10.51
C GLU A 21 -32.66 -19.11 10.64
N PHE A 22 -33.03 -18.43 11.73
CA PHE A 22 -32.55 -17.08 12.02
C PHE A 22 -31.03 -17.03 12.09
N ILE A 23 -30.41 -17.92 12.89
CA ILE A 23 -28.94 -17.97 13.01
C ILE A 23 -28.29 -18.26 11.65
N LYS A 24 -28.79 -19.23 10.88
CA LYS A 24 -28.25 -19.55 9.56
C LYS A 24 -28.30 -18.36 8.60
N LYS A 25 -29.45 -17.69 8.52
CA LYS A 25 -29.63 -16.53 7.63
C LYS A 25 -28.77 -15.34 8.05
N THR A 26 -28.65 -15.07 9.35
CA THR A 26 -27.82 -13.97 9.86
C THR A 26 -26.34 -14.23 9.62
N VAL A 27 -25.85 -15.45 9.86
CA VAL A 27 -24.45 -15.83 9.58
C VAL A 27 -24.17 -15.79 8.08
N SER A 28 -25.04 -16.33 7.23
CA SER A 28 -24.84 -16.27 5.79
C SER A 28 -24.85 -14.84 5.27
N ALA A 29 -25.76 -14.00 5.75
CA ALA A 29 -25.79 -12.59 5.38
C ALA A 29 -24.51 -11.85 5.82
N GLY A 30 -24.00 -12.15 7.02
CA GLY A 30 -22.73 -11.60 7.51
C GLY A 30 -21.53 -12.03 6.68
N ILE A 31 -21.43 -13.31 6.29
CA ILE A 31 -20.37 -13.82 5.42
C ILE A 31 -20.45 -13.15 4.04
N THR A 32 -21.62 -13.07 3.43
CA THR A 32 -21.80 -12.46 2.11
C THR A 32 -21.48 -10.96 2.14
N ALA A 33 -21.91 -10.24 3.18
CA ALA A 33 -21.59 -8.83 3.34
C ALA A 33 -20.08 -8.62 3.55
N GLY A 34 -19.45 -9.43 4.41
CA GLY A 34 -18.00 -9.39 4.65
C GLY A 34 -17.19 -9.71 3.40
N ALA A 35 -17.57 -10.75 2.66
CA ALA A 35 -16.94 -11.11 1.40
C ALA A 35 -17.12 -10.01 0.33
N SER A 36 -18.32 -9.42 0.24
CA SER A 36 -18.59 -8.30 -0.68
C SER A 36 -17.76 -7.06 -0.35
N ILE A 37 -17.62 -6.71 0.94
CA ILE A 37 -16.78 -5.60 1.39
C ILE A 37 -15.30 -5.88 1.09
N TYR A 38 -14.84 -7.10 1.35
CA TYR A 38 -13.47 -7.51 1.03
C TYR A 38 -13.20 -7.45 -0.47
N LEU A 39 -14.11 -7.98 -1.30
CA LEU A 39 -13.99 -7.92 -2.75
C LEU A 39 -14.04 -6.48 -3.27
N LEU A 40 -14.86 -5.62 -2.66
CA LEU A 40 -14.90 -4.21 -3.00
C LEU A 40 -13.59 -3.49 -2.63
N ASP A 41 -13.02 -3.76 -1.46
CA ASP A 41 -11.69 -3.24 -1.05
C ASP A 41 -10.57 -3.74 -1.98
N VAL A 42 -10.59 -5.02 -2.36
CA VAL A 42 -9.64 -5.57 -3.34
C VAL A 42 -9.81 -4.90 -4.70
N ALA A 43 -11.05 -4.73 -5.17
CA ALA A 43 -11.35 -4.11 -6.45
C ALA A 43 -11.02 -2.61 -6.46
N THR A 44 -11.25 -1.88 -5.36
CA THR A 44 -10.90 -0.46 -5.27
C THR A 44 -9.40 -0.26 -5.16
N ARG A 45 -8.66 -1.14 -4.47
CA ARG A 45 -7.19 -1.15 -4.51
C ARG A 45 -6.68 -1.45 -5.90
N TYR A 46 -7.20 -2.49 -6.56
CA TYR A 46 -6.84 -2.82 -7.94
C TYR A 46 -7.13 -1.67 -8.90
N ASN A 47 -8.31 -1.04 -8.79
CA ASN A 47 -8.66 0.12 -9.59
C ASN A 47 -7.84 1.35 -9.22
N ALA A 48 -7.44 1.53 -7.96
CA ALA A 48 -6.46 2.55 -7.58
C ALA A 48 -5.14 2.26 -8.29
N TYR A 49 -4.62 1.03 -8.23
CA TYR A 49 -3.43 0.57 -8.97
C TYR A 49 -3.54 0.77 -10.50
N ALA A 50 -4.72 0.59 -11.07
CA ALA A 50 -4.99 0.81 -12.49
C ALA A 50 -5.17 2.30 -12.83
N ALA A 51 -5.75 3.09 -11.93
CA ALA A 51 -5.96 4.53 -12.07
C ALA A 51 -4.67 5.35 -11.85
N ILE A 52 -3.68 4.81 -11.13
CA ILE A 52 -2.29 5.32 -11.18
C ILE A 52 -1.63 5.09 -12.56
N GLY A 53 -2.35 4.56 -13.55
CA GLY A 53 -2.26 4.92 -14.97
C GLY A 53 -0.95 4.66 -15.71
N GLU A 54 0.10 4.24 -15.02
CA GLU A 54 1.41 3.97 -15.58
C GLU A 54 2.16 3.10 -14.59
N LYS A 55 3.03 2.23 -15.10
CA LYS A 55 4.09 1.56 -14.33
C LYS A 55 5.10 2.55 -13.70
N ARG A 56 4.73 3.80 -13.42
CA ARG A 56 5.56 4.79 -12.72
C ARG A 56 5.71 4.33 -11.28
N GLY A 57 6.93 4.35 -10.75
CA GLY A 57 7.22 3.72 -9.45
C GLY A 57 7.67 2.27 -9.56
N MET A 58 7.12 1.49 -10.51
CA MET A 58 7.45 0.07 -10.66
C MET A 58 8.74 -0.14 -11.45
N HIS A 59 9.80 -0.48 -10.73
CA HIS A 59 11.10 -0.83 -11.32
C HIS A 59 11.57 -2.17 -10.76
N GLU A 60 12.15 -3.03 -11.59
CA GLU A 60 12.70 -4.31 -11.10
C GLU A 60 13.78 -4.02 -10.04
N ALA A 61 13.67 -4.68 -8.90
CA ALA A 61 14.62 -4.54 -7.81
C ALA A 61 15.96 -5.20 -8.16
N LEU A 62 17.07 -4.64 -7.66
CA LEU A 62 18.41 -5.15 -7.98
C LEU A 62 18.88 -6.32 -7.09
N PHE A 63 18.43 -6.36 -5.82
CA PHE A 63 19.00 -7.25 -4.80
C PHE A 63 17.96 -8.25 -4.28
N TYR A 64 17.76 -9.33 -5.04
CA TYR A 64 16.88 -10.43 -4.65
C TYR A 64 17.26 -11.75 -5.31
N GLU A 65 16.87 -12.86 -4.69
CA GLU A 65 17.00 -14.22 -5.23
C GLU A 65 15.63 -14.77 -5.61
N LYS A 66 15.59 -15.58 -6.67
CA LYS A 66 14.38 -16.32 -7.07
C LYS A 66 14.39 -17.70 -6.41
N MET A 67 13.27 -18.09 -5.81
CA MET A 67 13.19 -19.32 -5.02
C MET A 67 12.63 -20.54 -5.79
N GLY A 68 12.30 -20.37 -7.07
CA GLY A 68 11.84 -21.46 -7.95
C GLY A 68 10.33 -21.73 -7.94
N ASP A 69 9.64 -21.47 -6.83
CA ASP A 69 8.18 -21.59 -6.67
C ASP A 69 7.41 -20.30 -7.07
N GLY A 70 8.11 -19.34 -7.68
CA GLY A 70 7.60 -18.01 -7.98
C GLY A 70 7.69 -17.02 -6.81
N SER A 71 8.16 -17.44 -5.64
CA SER A 71 8.53 -16.54 -4.55
C SER A 71 9.96 -16.00 -4.73
N VAL A 72 10.26 -14.94 -3.98
CA VAL A 72 11.57 -14.27 -3.98
C VAL A 72 12.06 -14.01 -2.57
N ARG A 73 13.39 -13.97 -2.39
CA ARG A 73 14.05 -13.47 -1.19
C ARG A 73 14.64 -12.10 -1.47
N CYS A 74 14.17 -11.05 -0.78
CA CYS A 74 14.72 -9.71 -0.91
C CYS A 74 15.98 -9.57 -0.03
N LEU A 75 17.11 -9.17 -0.61
CA LEU A 75 18.40 -9.05 0.11
C LEU A 75 18.85 -7.59 0.33
N LEU A 76 17.97 -6.61 0.06
CA LEU A 76 18.34 -5.19 0.14
C LEU A 76 18.65 -4.73 1.58
N CYS A 77 18.00 -5.32 2.57
CA CYS A 77 18.09 -4.87 3.95
C CYS A 77 18.08 -6.08 4.91
N PRO A 78 18.46 -5.89 6.18
CA PRO A 78 18.61 -6.99 7.14
C PRO A 78 17.33 -7.81 7.44
N ASN A 79 16.16 -7.36 6.99
CA ASN A 79 14.91 -8.12 7.18
C ASN A 79 14.81 -9.36 6.27
N GLU A 80 15.61 -9.43 5.20
CA GLU A 80 15.67 -10.58 4.27
C GLU A 80 14.31 -11.20 3.90
N CYS A 81 13.33 -10.34 3.56
CA CYS A 81 11.94 -10.78 3.42
C CYS A 81 11.78 -11.87 2.36
N MET A 82 11.16 -12.98 2.75
CA MET A 82 10.66 -14.03 1.86
C MET A 82 9.26 -13.65 1.38
N LEU A 83 9.06 -13.44 0.09
CA LEU A 83 7.83 -12.89 -0.48
C LEU A 83 7.28 -13.81 -1.57
N SER A 84 6.08 -14.35 -1.36
CA SER A 84 5.27 -14.98 -2.40
C SER A 84 4.64 -13.93 -3.32
N ASN A 85 4.23 -14.31 -4.53
CA ASN A 85 3.52 -13.40 -5.45
C ASN A 85 2.36 -12.65 -4.74
N GLY A 86 2.31 -11.33 -4.91
CA GLY A 86 1.33 -10.45 -4.26
C GLY A 86 1.57 -10.16 -2.77
N ALA A 87 2.61 -10.73 -2.16
CA ALA A 87 3.02 -10.37 -0.79
C ALA A 87 3.89 -9.11 -0.78
N ARG A 88 3.78 -8.30 0.28
CA ARG A 88 4.55 -7.06 0.41
C ARG A 88 5.68 -7.20 1.41
N GLY A 89 6.84 -6.63 1.07
CA GLY A 89 7.97 -6.53 1.98
C GLY A 89 7.63 -5.77 3.25
N PHE A 90 8.43 -5.97 4.31
CA PHE A 90 8.28 -5.24 5.58
C PHE A 90 8.24 -3.71 5.38
N CYS A 91 9.01 -3.22 4.40
CA CYS A 91 9.08 -1.83 4.00
C CYS A 91 7.86 -1.29 3.23
N ARG A 92 6.91 -2.15 2.86
CA ARG A 92 5.68 -1.83 2.11
C ARG A 92 5.86 -1.31 0.68
N VAL A 93 7.08 -1.22 0.18
CA VAL A 93 7.38 -0.67 -1.15
C VAL A 93 8.00 -1.67 -2.11
N ARG A 94 7.99 -2.95 -1.74
CA ARG A 94 8.52 -4.02 -2.58
C ARG A 94 7.54 -5.17 -2.65
N GLU A 95 7.32 -5.65 -3.86
CA GLU A 95 6.32 -6.66 -4.17
C GLU A 95 6.82 -7.55 -5.32
N PRO A 96 6.74 -8.88 -5.20
CA PRO A 96 7.03 -9.78 -6.28
C PRO A 96 5.85 -9.89 -7.26
N VAL A 97 6.18 -9.80 -8.54
CA VAL A 97 5.26 -9.98 -9.65
C VAL A 97 5.91 -10.99 -10.61
N ASN A 98 5.24 -12.13 -10.81
CA ASN A 98 5.71 -13.20 -11.72
C ASN A 98 7.15 -13.68 -11.41
N GLY A 99 7.47 -13.88 -10.13
CA GLY A 99 8.79 -14.36 -9.72
C GLY A 99 9.93 -13.34 -9.87
N LYS A 100 9.60 -12.06 -10.08
CA LYS A 100 10.56 -10.95 -10.06
C LYS A 100 10.15 -9.95 -8.98
N LEU A 101 11.12 -9.44 -8.22
CA LEU A 101 10.85 -8.42 -7.22
C LEU A 101 10.84 -7.04 -7.87
N TYR A 102 9.84 -6.22 -7.54
CA TYR A 102 9.75 -4.82 -7.97
C TYR A 102 9.80 -3.88 -6.76
N THR A 103 10.43 -2.73 -6.91
CA THR A 103 10.16 -1.55 -6.06
C THR A 103 8.94 -0.82 -6.61
N LEU A 104 8.17 -0.17 -5.75
CA LEU A 104 6.94 0.56 -6.09
C LEU A 104 7.12 2.09 -6.03
N VAL A 105 8.33 2.55 -5.69
CA VAL A 105 8.63 3.97 -5.41
C VAL A 105 9.73 4.55 -6.28
N TYR A 106 10.07 3.91 -7.39
CA TYR A 106 11.07 4.43 -8.32
C TYR A 106 10.61 5.77 -8.93
N GLU A 107 11.42 6.83 -8.79
CA GLU A 107 11.07 8.21 -9.20
C GLU A 107 9.81 8.77 -8.52
N LEU A 108 9.34 8.14 -7.44
CA LEU A 108 8.10 8.51 -6.77
C LEU A 108 8.38 8.92 -5.32
N ILE A 109 8.49 10.23 -5.11
CA ILE A 109 8.81 10.81 -3.81
C ILE A 109 7.56 11.35 -3.14
N CYS A 110 7.52 11.31 -1.81
CA CYS A 110 6.43 11.85 -0.99
C CYS A 110 6.85 13.11 -0.21
N SER A 111 8.14 13.45 -0.23
CA SER A 111 8.69 14.62 0.47
C SER A 111 9.96 15.10 -0.23
N ALA A 112 10.10 16.43 -0.33
CA ALA A 112 11.30 17.12 -0.77
C ALA A 112 11.45 18.41 0.04
N HIS A 113 12.60 18.60 0.69
CA HIS A 113 12.87 19.77 1.53
C HIS A 113 14.32 20.24 1.40
N ILE A 114 14.51 21.56 1.45
CA ILE A 114 15.81 22.20 1.60
C ILE A 114 15.90 22.70 3.04
N ASP A 115 16.78 22.10 3.83
CA ASP A 115 17.00 22.45 5.24
C ASP A 115 18.49 22.75 5.49
N PRO A 116 18.85 23.53 6.52
CA PRO A 116 20.24 23.63 6.99
C PRO A 116 20.82 22.24 7.32
N ILE A 117 22.11 22.04 7.05
CA ILE A 117 22.79 20.76 7.27
C ILE A 117 22.78 20.35 8.76
N GLU A 118 22.69 21.31 9.68
CA GLU A 118 22.66 21.12 11.12
C GLU A 118 21.41 20.37 11.61
N LYS A 119 20.34 20.34 10.80
CA LYS A 119 19.14 19.53 11.09
C LYS A 119 19.42 18.03 10.91
N LYS A 120 20.43 17.66 10.12
CA LYS A 120 20.77 16.26 9.83
C LYS A 120 21.64 15.71 10.96
N PRO A 121 21.56 14.40 11.27
CA PRO A 121 22.33 13.77 12.33
C PRO A 121 23.80 13.56 11.93
N LEU A 122 24.48 14.64 11.53
CA LEU A 122 25.86 14.67 11.05
C LEU A 122 26.65 15.69 11.87
N PHE A 123 27.72 15.25 12.54
CA PHE A 123 28.53 16.14 13.37
C PHE A 123 29.56 16.89 12.52
N HIS A 124 29.50 18.23 12.58
CA HIS A 124 30.46 19.13 11.93
C HIS A 124 30.64 18.93 10.41
N VAL A 125 29.56 18.56 9.71
CA VAL A 125 29.56 18.45 8.25
C VAL A 125 29.09 19.76 7.63
N LEU A 126 29.97 20.43 6.89
CA LEU A 126 29.71 21.65 6.09
C LEU A 126 28.88 22.75 6.80
N PRO A 127 29.30 23.29 7.95
CA PRO A 127 28.50 24.26 8.71
C PRO A 127 28.00 25.45 7.88
N GLY A 128 26.74 25.84 8.10
CA GLY A 128 26.06 26.92 7.40
C GLY A 128 25.58 26.56 5.99
N SER A 129 25.86 25.34 5.50
CA SER A 129 25.38 24.90 4.19
C SER A 129 23.93 24.44 4.23
N LYS A 130 23.30 24.39 3.04
CA LYS A 130 21.99 23.77 2.84
C LYS A 130 22.15 22.30 2.49
N SER A 131 21.12 21.52 2.79
CA SER A 131 20.96 20.13 2.40
C SER A 131 19.63 19.96 1.68
N PHE A 132 19.64 19.31 0.53
CA PHE A 132 18.43 18.90 -0.17
C PHE A 132 18.11 17.45 0.20
N SER A 133 16.93 17.21 0.76
CA SER A 133 16.48 15.90 1.21
C SER A 133 15.22 15.50 0.46
N ILE A 134 15.20 14.27 -0.04
CA ILE A 134 14.03 13.64 -0.64
C ILE A 134 13.74 12.33 0.08
N ALA A 135 12.46 11.94 0.11
CA ALA A 135 12.05 10.66 0.68
C ALA A 135 10.90 10.05 -0.12
N THR A 136 10.89 8.71 -0.18
CA THR A 136 9.78 7.92 -0.70
C THR A 136 8.92 7.41 0.45
N ALA A 137 7.73 6.90 0.14
CA ALA A 137 6.95 6.15 1.12
C ALA A 137 7.72 4.92 1.63
N GLY A 138 7.36 4.43 2.81
CA GLY A 138 7.87 3.19 3.38
C GLY A 138 9.28 3.29 3.98
N CYS A 139 9.61 2.33 4.85
CA CYS A 139 10.91 2.21 5.49
C CYS A 139 11.16 0.76 5.91
N ASN A 140 12.40 0.30 5.80
CA ASN A 140 12.82 -1.04 6.27
C ASN A 140 12.88 -1.15 7.81
N SER A 141 12.53 -0.09 8.54
CA SER A 141 12.57 0.01 10.01
C SER A 141 11.26 0.57 10.54
N ARG A 142 10.92 0.24 11.80
CA ARG A 142 9.75 0.79 12.51
C ARG A 142 10.17 1.42 13.83
N CYS A 143 10.89 2.53 13.74
CA CYS A 143 11.41 3.21 14.91
C CYS A 143 10.27 3.69 15.82
N LYS A 144 10.39 3.44 17.13
CA LYS A 144 9.38 3.82 18.14
C LYS A 144 9.10 5.33 18.17
N PHE A 145 10.14 6.14 17.92
CA PHE A 145 10.09 7.60 17.93
C PHE A 145 10.43 8.18 16.55
N CYS A 146 9.90 7.57 15.48
CA CYS A 146 10.16 8.05 14.13
C CYS A 146 9.55 9.44 13.91
N GLN A 147 10.37 10.45 13.65
CA GLN A 147 9.89 11.79 13.28
C GLN A 147 9.14 11.79 11.94
N ASN A 148 9.53 10.90 11.03
CA ASN A 148 8.95 10.75 9.69
C ASN A 148 7.89 9.62 9.64
N TRP A 149 7.24 9.30 10.76
CA TRP A 149 6.31 8.16 10.85
C TRP A 149 5.16 8.24 9.84
N THR A 150 4.72 9.45 9.50
CA THR A 150 3.62 9.72 8.56
C THR A 150 3.89 9.22 7.14
N ILE A 151 5.15 9.10 6.73
CA ILE A 151 5.55 8.60 5.40
C ILE A 151 6.28 7.25 5.46
N SER A 152 7.06 7.01 6.51
CA SER A 152 7.89 5.80 6.65
C SER A 152 7.10 4.54 7.00
N GLN A 153 5.93 4.68 7.62
CA GLN A 153 5.06 3.56 8.02
C GLN A 153 3.84 3.40 7.11
N ARG A 154 3.88 4.02 5.94
CA ARG A 154 2.82 4.03 4.94
C ARG A 154 3.27 3.33 3.67
N SER A 155 2.32 2.73 2.95
CA SER A 155 2.56 2.31 1.58
C SER A 155 2.44 3.50 0.61
N PRO A 156 2.92 3.37 -0.63
CA PRO A 156 2.85 4.46 -1.60
C PRO A 156 1.42 4.93 -1.88
N GLU A 157 0.44 4.03 -1.78
CA GLU A 157 -0.98 4.37 -1.99
C GLU A 157 -1.58 5.21 -0.84
N GLU A 158 -0.91 5.26 0.30
CA GLU A 158 -1.35 6.00 1.49
C GLU A 158 -0.67 7.38 1.62
N THR A 159 0.24 7.72 0.70
CA THR A 159 0.96 9.01 0.68
C THR A 159 0.63 9.82 -0.56
N VAL A 160 0.71 11.14 -0.44
CA VAL A 160 0.69 12.02 -1.62
C VAL A 160 2.08 11.98 -2.23
N ASN A 161 2.18 11.52 -3.48
CA ASN A 161 3.45 11.37 -4.16
C ASN A 161 3.54 12.28 -5.39
N GLN A 162 4.75 12.73 -5.68
CA GLN A 162 5.12 13.48 -6.86
C GLN A 162 6.20 12.73 -7.62
N VAL A 163 6.16 12.84 -8.96
CA VAL A 163 7.15 12.22 -9.83
C VAL A 163 8.38 13.10 -9.87
N LEU A 164 9.54 12.54 -9.49
CA LEU A 164 10.83 13.19 -9.59
C LEU A 164 11.76 12.30 -10.42
N THR A 165 11.85 12.63 -11.71
CA THR A 165 12.77 11.98 -12.65
C THR A 165 14.17 12.58 -12.56
N ASN A 166 15.16 11.88 -13.11
CA ASN A 166 16.56 12.36 -13.15
C ASN A 166 16.70 13.78 -13.74
N ASN A 167 15.88 14.15 -14.72
CA ASN A 167 15.95 15.46 -15.37
C ASN A 167 15.41 16.60 -14.49
N ASN A 168 14.52 16.30 -13.55
CA ASN A 168 13.87 17.31 -12.71
C ASN A 168 14.49 17.44 -11.32
N LEU A 169 15.31 16.46 -10.90
CA LEU A 169 15.94 16.42 -9.58
C LEU A 169 16.84 17.64 -9.31
N THR A 170 17.61 18.08 -10.31
CA THR A 170 18.52 19.23 -10.19
C THR A 170 17.80 20.58 -10.21
N VAL A 171 16.59 20.63 -10.76
CA VAL A 171 15.75 21.85 -10.78
C VAL A 171 15.10 22.04 -9.41
N THR A 172 14.63 20.97 -8.78
CA THR A 172 14.00 21.01 -7.45
C THR A 172 15.00 21.29 -6.32
N ALA A 173 16.30 21.08 -6.56
CA ALA A 173 17.35 21.30 -5.57
C ALA A 173 17.88 22.76 -5.50
N LYS A 174 17.37 23.66 -6.35
CA LYS A 174 17.74 25.09 -6.37
C LYS A 174 16.76 25.94 -5.58
#